data_AF-A0A968UJS2-F1
#
_entry.id   AF-A0A968UJS2-F1
#
_cell.length_a   1.000
_cell.length_b   1.000
_cell.length_c   1.000
_cell.angle_alpha   90.00
_cell.angle_beta   90.00
_cell.angle_gamma   90.00
#
_symmetry.space_group_name_H-M   'P 1'
#
loop_
_entity.id
_entity.type
_entity.pdbx_description
1 polymer ?
#
loop_
_entity_poly.entity_id
_entity_poly.type
_entity_poly.pdbx_seq_one_letter_code
_entity_poly.pdbx_strand_id
1 'polypeptide(L)'
;MRINFKQEELIEKLMNDIKNEFPEVGLISVVEGPEDPETLWINVTAPEDEDREMALIELSGDKGMDILLDYGYHLLVMPRRKWRKENVADKEILMAA
;
A
#
# COMPACT_ATOMS: atom_id res chain seq x y z
N MET A 1 -0.76 -1.66 17.95
CA MET A 1 -1.58 -0.83 17.05
C MET A 1 -2.95 -0.54 17.63
N ARG A 2 -3.18 0.73 17.99
CA ARG A 2 -4.50 1.25 18.35
C ARG A 2 -4.84 2.40 17.40
N ILE A 3 -5.53 2.08 16.32
CA ILE A 3 -6.06 3.07 15.38
C ILE A 3 -7.20 3.82 16.07
N ASN A 4 -7.24 5.14 15.95
CA ASN A 4 -8.33 5.94 16.49
C ASN A 4 -9.44 6.17 15.45
N PHE A 5 -10.61 6.60 15.91
CA PHE A 5 -11.79 6.83 15.06
C PHE A 5 -11.50 7.74 13.86
N LYS A 6 -10.68 8.79 14.03
CA LYS A 6 -10.34 9.69 12.93
C LYS A 6 -9.39 9.05 11.92
N GLN A 7 -8.43 8.26 12.38
CA GLN A 7 -7.56 7.49 11.48
C GLN A 7 -8.35 6.45 10.67
N GLU A 8 -9.33 5.77 11.27
CA GLU A 8 -10.23 4.84 10.55
C GLU A 8 -10.99 5.58 9.44
N GLU A 9 -11.63 6.71 9.76
CA GLU A 9 -12.36 7.54 8.79
C GLU A 9 -11.45 8.00 7.62
N LEU A 10 -10.23 8.43 7.93
CA LEU A 10 -9.27 8.90 6.92
C LEU A 10 -8.75 7.75 6.04
N ILE A 11 -8.51 6.58 6.62
CA ILE A 11 -8.13 5.37 5.86
C ILE A 11 -9.26 4.98 4.91
N GLU A 12 -10.51 4.96 5.37
CA GLU A 12 -11.67 4.64 4.53
C GLU A 12 -11.81 5.63 3.37
N LYS A 13 -11.70 6.94 3.65
CA LYS A 13 -11.74 7.98 2.62
C LYS A 13 -10.61 7.80 1.60
N LEU A 14 -9.38 7.64 2.06
CA LEU A 14 -8.21 7.41 1.19
C LEU A 14 -8.39 6.18 0.31
N MET A 15 -8.89 5.07 0.88
CA MET A 15 -9.15 3.85 0.10
C MET A 15 -10.28 4.02 -0.92
N ASN A 16 -11.32 4.80 -0.61
CA ASN A 16 -12.37 5.11 -1.58
C ASN A 16 -11.84 5.94 -2.73
N ASP A 17 -11.04 6.97 -2.43
CA ASP A 17 -10.39 7.78 -3.45
C ASP A 17 -9.49 6.94 -4.36
N ILE A 18 -8.66 6.07 -3.77
CA ILE A 18 -7.80 5.14 -4.52
C ILE A 18 -8.64 4.22 -5.42
N LYS A 19 -9.71 3.61 -4.90
CA LYS A 19 -10.56 2.68 -5.68
C LYS A 19 -11.30 3.33 -6.84
N ASN A 20 -11.58 4.63 -6.76
CA ASN A 20 -12.21 5.36 -7.87
C ASN A 20 -11.31 5.42 -9.11
N GLU A 21 -9.98 5.47 -8.92
CA GLU A 21 -8.99 5.55 -10.01
C GLU A 21 -8.33 4.17 -10.31
N PHE A 22 -8.18 3.35 -9.28
CA PHE A 22 -7.53 2.04 -9.29
C PHE A 22 -8.49 0.96 -8.74
N PRO A 23 -9.54 0.58 -9.50
CA PRO A 23 -10.55 -0.37 -9.04
C PRO A 23 -9.98 -1.77 -8.73
N GLU A 24 -8.83 -2.13 -9.29
CA GLU A 24 -8.11 -3.37 -9.01
C GLU A 24 -7.36 -3.37 -7.67
N VAL A 25 -7.17 -2.21 -7.04
CA VAL A 25 -6.46 -2.07 -5.78
C VAL A 25 -7.37 -2.42 -4.60
N GLY A 26 -7.01 -3.48 -3.88
CA GLY A 26 -7.68 -3.94 -2.67
C GLY A 26 -6.82 -3.72 -1.42
N LEU A 27 -7.48 -3.45 -0.29
CA LEU A 27 -6.82 -3.40 1.02
C LEU A 27 -6.39 -4.81 1.44
N ILE A 28 -5.14 -4.96 1.89
CA ILE A 28 -4.59 -6.19 2.47
C ILE A 28 -4.59 -6.09 4.00
N SER A 29 -3.96 -5.04 4.53
CA SER A 29 -3.84 -4.81 5.97
C SER A 29 -3.45 -3.37 6.27
N VAL A 30 -3.66 -2.96 7.52
CA VAL A 30 -3.07 -1.74 8.09
C VAL A 30 -2.19 -2.16 9.26
N VAL A 31 -0.95 -1.69 9.29
CA VAL A 31 0.04 -2.02 10.31
C VAL A 31 0.84 -0.78 10.71
N GLU A 32 1.49 -0.82 11.87
CA GLU A 32 2.49 0.19 12.24
C GLU A 32 3.71 0.11 11.31
N GLY A 33 4.30 1.26 11.00
CA GLY A 33 5.54 1.36 10.25
C GLY A 33 6.68 0.69 11.04
N PRO A 34 7.53 -0.11 10.39
CA PRO A 34 8.65 -0.75 11.07
C PRO A 34 9.70 0.25 11.57
N GLU A 35 9.83 1.42 10.93
CA GLU A 35 10.75 2.48 11.34
C GLU A 35 10.17 3.41 12.42
N ASP A 36 8.86 3.63 12.37
CA ASP A 36 8.15 4.54 13.26
C ASP A 36 6.73 4.02 13.57
N PRO A 37 6.41 3.69 14.84
CA PRO A 37 5.11 3.18 15.21
C PRO A 37 3.98 4.21 15.13
N GLU A 38 4.29 5.50 15.02
CA GLU A 38 3.27 6.54 14.77
C GLU A 38 2.83 6.59 13.30
N THR A 39 3.65 6.04 12.40
CA THR A 39 3.33 5.90 10.99
C THR A 39 2.47 4.65 10.76
N LEU A 40 1.39 4.76 9.99
CA LEU A 40 0.59 3.59 9.57
C LEU A 40 0.88 3.24 8.12
N TRP A 41 1.21 1.97 7.88
CA TRP A 41 1.34 1.39 6.55
C TRP A 41 0.04 0.72 6.15
N ILE A 42 -0.58 1.25 5.10
CA ILE A 42 -1.78 0.73 4.46
C ILE A 42 -1.33 -0.17 3.31
N ASN A 43 -1.20 -1.46 3.58
CA ASN A 43 -0.80 -2.43 2.58
C ASN A 43 -1.95 -2.70 1.62
N VAL A 44 -1.70 -2.53 0.33
CA VAL A 44 -2.70 -2.74 -0.73
C VAL A 44 -2.15 -3.68 -1.80
N THR A 45 -3.02 -4.27 -2.62
CA THR A 45 -2.57 -5.02 -3.80
C THR A 45 -1.96 -4.05 -4.81
N ALA A 46 -0.78 -4.36 -5.33
CA ALA A 46 -0.17 -3.57 -6.39
C ALA A 46 -0.89 -3.82 -7.74
N PRO A 47 -1.04 -2.81 -8.59
CA PRO A 47 -1.35 -3.00 -10.00
C PRO A 47 -0.31 -3.92 -10.68
N GLU A 48 -0.70 -4.60 -11.75
CA GLU A 48 0.23 -5.46 -12.52
C GLU A 48 1.20 -4.65 -13.39
N ASP A 49 0.74 -3.48 -13.85
CA ASP A 49 1.50 -2.56 -14.68
C ASP A 49 2.32 -1.58 -13.83
N GLU A 50 3.59 -1.38 -14.19
CA GLU A 50 4.52 -0.58 -13.37
C GLU A 50 4.22 0.92 -13.44
N ASP A 51 3.80 1.43 -14.60
CA ASP A 51 3.39 2.84 -14.74
C ASP A 51 2.14 3.11 -13.89
N ARG A 52 1.23 2.14 -13.84
CA ARG A 52 0.04 2.19 -13.00
C ARG A 52 0.35 2.09 -11.51
N GLU A 53 1.32 1.27 -11.11
CA GLU A 53 1.84 1.23 -9.75
C GLU A 53 2.46 2.59 -9.35
N MET A 54 3.21 3.22 -10.26
CA MET A 54 3.79 4.54 -10.05
C MET A 54 2.72 5.62 -9.87
N ALA A 55 1.68 5.61 -10.71
CA ALA A 55 0.54 6.53 -10.58
C ALA A 55 -0.22 6.33 -9.26
N LEU A 56 -0.37 5.09 -8.78
CA LEU A 56 -0.95 4.82 -7.46
C LEU A 56 -0.10 5.43 -6.34
N ILE A 57 1.22 5.30 -6.42
CA ILE A 57 2.15 5.87 -5.44
C ILE A 57 2.05 7.41 -5.44
N GLU A 58 1.99 8.03 -6.62
CA GLU A 58 1.85 9.49 -6.76
C GLU A 58 0.54 9.99 -6.12
N LEU A 59 -0.60 9.43 -6.53
CA LEU A 59 -1.91 9.81 -5.99
C LEU A 59 -1.98 9.63 -4.47
N SER A 60 -1.53 8.47 -3.98
CA SER A 60 -1.61 8.16 -2.56
C SER A 60 -0.61 8.97 -1.73
N GLY A 61 0.54 9.32 -2.30
CA GLY A 61 1.52 10.23 -1.69
C GLY A 61 0.95 11.63 -1.50
N ASP A 62 0.31 12.20 -2.52
CA ASP A 62 -0.33 13.52 -2.45
C ASP A 62 -1.44 13.54 -1.38
N LYS A 63 -2.34 12.56 -1.41
CA LYS A 63 -3.42 12.45 -0.42
C LYS A 63 -2.89 12.18 1.00
N GLY A 64 -1.81 11.40 1.12
CA GLY A 64 -1.13 11.16 2.38
C GLY A 64 -0.53 12.43 2.97
N MET A 65 0.06 13.27 2.11
CA MET A 65 0.60 14.58 2.50
C MET A 65 -0.51 15.51 3.00
N ASP A 66 -1.64 15.59 2.31
CA ASP A 66 -2.81 16.36 2.76
C ASP A 66 -3.26 15.91 4.15
N ILE A 67 -3.35 14.59 4.38
CA ILE A 67 -3.74 14.03 5.68
C ILE A 67 -2.73 14.39 6.78
N LEU A 68 -1.44 14.33 6.47
CA LEU A 68 -0.38 14.69 7.40
C LEU A 68 -0.46 16.17 7.79
N LEU A 69 -0.65 17.07 6.82
CA LEU A 69 -0.71 18.51 7.05
C LEU A 69 -1.99 18.94 7.78
N ASP A 70 -3.13 18.34 7.45
CA ASP A 70 -4.43 18.72 8.01
C ASP A 70 -4.69 18.10 9.39
N TYR A 71 -4.22 16.87 9.62
CA TYR A 71 -4.58 16.08 10.81
C TYR A 71 -3.39 15.59 11.64
N GLY A 72 -2.15 15.73 11.13
CA GLY A 72 -0.95 15.25 11.82
C GLY A 72 -0.77 13.72 11.78
N TYR A 73 -1.52 12.99 10.94
CA TYR A 73 -1.38 11.55 10.82
C TYR A 73 -0.51 11.18 9.62
N HIS A 74 0.55 10.43 9.88
CA HIS A 74 1.40 9.92 8.81
C HIS A 74 0.88 8.55 8.33
N LEU A 75 0.21 8.56 7.18
CA LEU A 75 -0.34 7.37 6.53
C LEU A 75 0.37 7.12 5.20
N LEU A 76 0.88 5.91 5.00
CA LEU A 76 1.59 5.52 3.79
C LEU A 76 0.92 4.33 3.13
N VAL A 77 0.60 4.47 1.84
CA VAL A 77 0.09 3.36 1.03
C VAL A 77 1.27 2.55 0.51
N MET A 78 1.20 1.24 0.74
CA MET A 78 2.28 0.31 0.44
C MET A 78 1.78 -0.77 -0.53
N PRO A 79 1.97 -0.58 -1.84
CA PRO A 79 1.65 -1.61 -2.82
C PRO A 79 2.44 -2.89 -2.55
N ARG A 80 1.75 -4.03 -2.54
CA ARG A 80 2.33 -5.36 -2.37
C ARG A 80 2.02 -6.18 -3.62
N ARG A 81 3.06 -6.50 -4.38
CA ARG A 81 2.97 -7.53 -5.43
C ARG A 81 2.67 -8.86 -4.75
N LYS A 82 1.73 -9.63 -5.31
CA LYS A 82 1.59 -11.04 -4.95
C LYS A 82 2.94 -11.70 -5.25
N TRP A 83 3.60 -12.24 -4.25
CA TRP A 83 4.73 -13.15 -4.49
C TRP A 83 4.20 -14.32 -5.32
N ARG A 84 4.51 -14.33 -6.62
CA ARG A 84 4.31 -15.52 -7.46
C ARG A 84 5.24 -16.59 -6.88
N LYS A 85 4.70 -17.70 -6.39
CA LYS A 85 5.47 -18.88 -5.95
C LYS A 85 6.25 -19.57 -7.09
N GLU A 86 6.42 -18.94 -8.25
CA GLU A 86 6.84 -19.61 -9.48
C GLU A 86 8.35 -19.65 -9.73
N ASN A 87 9.20 -18.92 -8.97
CA ASN A 87 10.63 -18.85 -9.30
C ASN A 87 11.58 -19.60 -8.35
N VAL A 88 11.07 -20.55 -7.53
CA VAL A 88 11.95 -21.45 -6.76
C VAL A 88 12.24 -22.75 -7.53
N ALA A 89 11.31 -23.25 -8.33
CA ALA A 89 11.50 -24.49 -9.09
C ALA A 89 12.46 -24.33 -10.29
N ASP A 90 12.46 -23.17 -10.96
CA ASP A 90 13.29 -22.96 -12.16
C ASP A 90 14.77 -22.70 -11.84
N LYS A 91 15.09 -22.28 -10.61
CA LYS A 91 16.49 -22.11 -10.18
C LYS A 91 17.20 -23.42 -9.88
N GLU A 92 16.47 -24.46 -9.45
CA GLU A 92 17.08 -25.78 -9.20
C GLU A 92 17.42 -26.52 -10.51
N ILE A 93 16.64 -26.30 -11.58
CA ILE A 93 16.89 -26.94 -12.88
C ILE A 93 18.10 -26.32 -13.59
N LEU A 94 18.32 -25.01 -13.45
CA LEU A 94 19.47 -24.30 -14.06
C LEU A 94 20.80 -24.49 -13.32
N MET A 95 20.78 -24.92 -12.06
CA MET A 95 22.01 -25.28 -11.31
C MET A 95 22.36 -26.77 -11.41
N ALA A 96 21.49 -27.59 -11.98
CA ALA A 96 21.69 -29.03 -12.17
C ALA A 96 21.99 -29.44 -13.63
N ALA A 97 22.12 -28.47 -14.55
CA ALA A 97 22.50 -28.67 -15.95
C ALA A 97 23.85 -28.02 -16.26
#